data_AF-A0A4U1CA31-F1
#
_entry.id   AF-A0A4U1CA31-F1
#
_cell.length_a   1.000
_cell.length_b   1.000
_cell.length_c   1.000
_cell.angle_alpha   90.00
_cell.angle_beta   90.00
_cell.angle_gamma   90.00
#
_symmetry.space_group_name_H-M   'P 1'
#
loop_
_entity.id
_entity.type
_entity.pdbx_description
1 polymer ?
#
loop_
_entity_poly.entity_id
_entity_poly.type
_entity_poly.pdbx_seq_one_letter_code
_entity_poly.pdbx_strand_id
1 'polypeptide(L)'
;MKKLLLVILMQFVVTVAISQTVKCNDLLDFIITKGYKKATFTSFTLGSSWLSKVTAYTYDYKVYVVADIKESEYSFKTKSYLFCGIPNSNWQSFQYGGYGIPTSYGERFHKYIIDYKCDCN
;
A
#
# COMPACT_ATOMS: atom_id res chain seq x y z
N MET A 1 50.71 -18.83 32.71
CA MET A 1 49.93 -17.64 32.33
C MET A 1 49.21 -17.99 31.03
N LYS A 2 48.01 -18.59 31.09
CA LYS A 2 46.69 -17.94 31.06
C LYS A 2 46.53 -16.93 29.91
N LYS A 3 45.67 -17.33 28.97
CA LYS A 3 44.87 -16.52 28.02
C LYS A 3 45.57 -16.12 26.71
N LEU A 4 45.38 -16.92 25.67
CA LEU A 4 45.08 -16.40 24.33
C LEU A 4 44.37 -17.47 23.48
N LEU A 5 43.30 -18.05 24.02
CA LEU A 5 42.35 -18.86 23.27
C LEU A 5 41.09 -18.02 23.03
N LEU A 6 40.54 -18.11 21.83
CA LEU A 6 39.19 -17.71 21.40
C LEU A 6 38.96 -16.26 20.95
N VAL A 7 39.41 -15.88 19.74
CA VAL A 7 38.77 -14.77 18.98
C VAL A 7 38.85 -14.98 17.46
N ILE A 8 38.46 -16.13 16.90
CA ILE A 8 38.20 -16.24 15.45
C ILE A 8 37.10 -17.27 15.21
N LEU A 9 35.85 -16.92 15.51
CA LEU A 9 34.64 -17.65 15.07
C LEU A 9 33.44 -16.69 15.17
N MET A 10 33.55 -15.54 14.48
CA MET A 10 32.42 -14.68 14.19
C MET A 10 32.30 -14.55 12.67
N GLN A 11 32.22 -15.71 12.01
CA GLN A 11 31.89 -15.76 10.59
C GLN A 11 30.40 -15.44 10.45
N PHE A 12 30.14 -14.16 10.24
CA PHE A 12 29.26 -13.63 9.21
C PHE A 12 28.20 -14.62 8.71
N VAL A 13 27.17 -14.85 9.53
CA VAL A 13 25.92 -15.44 9.05
C VAL A 13 25.22 -14.35 8.26
N VAL A 14 25.56 -14.22 6.98
CA VAL A 14 24.72 -13.46 6.05
C VAL A 14 23.47 -14.28 5.86
N THR A 15 22.44 -14.00 6.66
CA THR A 15 21.11 -14.52 6.37
C THR A 15 20.69 -13.93 5.03
N VAL A 16 20.82 -14.70 3.96
CA VAL A 16 20.14 -14.42 2.69
C VAL A 16 18.66 -14.45 3.04
N ALA A 17 18.06 -13.27 3.20
CA ALA A 17 16.63 -13.15 3.37
C ALA A 17 15.98 -13.62 2.06
N ILE A 18 15.53 -14.88 2.04
CA ILE A 18 14.72 -15.40 0.95
C ILE A 18 13.39 -14.65 1.05
N SER A 19 13.25 -13.58 0.27
CA SER A 19 12.00 -12.84 0.14
C SER A 19 10.98 -13.75 -0.54
N GLN A 20 10.13 -14.41 0.25
CA GLN A 20 8.98 -15.11 -0.30
C GLN A 20 8.04 -14.07 -0.90
N THR A 21 7.82 -14.13 -2.20
CA THR A 21 6.85 -13.26 -2.88
C THR A 21 5.46 -13.62 -2.38
N VAL A 22 4.84 -12.71 -1.62
CA VAL A 22 3.47 -12.88 -1.11
C VAL A 22 2.50 -12.74 -2.28
N LYS A 23 1.49 -13.61 -2.38
CA LYS A 23 0.43 -13.45 -3.38
C LYS A 23 -0.40 -12.23 -3.06
N CYS A 24 -0.73 -11.41 -4.07
CA CYS A 24 -1.49 -10.18 -3.85
C CYS A 24 -2.82 -10.42 -3.14
N ASN A 25 -3.49 -11.52 -3.47
CA ASN A 25 -4.78 -11.86 -2.87
C ASN A 25 -4.62 -12.23 -1.39
N ASP A 26 -3.60 -13.01 -1.02
CA ASP A 26 -3.35 -13.37 0.37
C ASP A 26 -3.03 -12.13 1.21
N LEU A 27 -2.22 -11.21 0.67
CA LEU A 27 -1.90 -9.95 1.34
C LEU A 27 -3.13 -9.03 1.43
N LEU A 28 -3.92 -8.94 0.36
CA LEU A 28 -5.16 -8.17 0.33
C LEU A 28 -6.13 -8.67 1.40
N ASP A 29 -6.38 -9.97 1.44
CA ASP A 29 -7.28 -10.61 2.41
C ASP A 29 -6.77 -10.42 3.84
N PHE A 30 -5.46 -10.56 4.05
CA PHE A 30 -4.83 -10.30 5.34
C PHE A 30 -5.06 -8.86 5.80
N ILE A 31 -4.78 -7.87 4.95
CA ILE A 31 -4.94 -6.45 5.29
C ILE A 31 -6.41 -6.10 5.55
N ILE A 32 -7.34 -6.62 4.75
CA ILE A 32 -8.78 -6.42 4.96
C ILE A 32 -9.24 -7.04 6.29
N THR A 33 -8.70 -8.21 6.66
CA THR A 33 -9.14 -8.97 7.84
C THR A 33 -8.50 -8.47 9.14
N LYS A 34 -7.21 -8.08 9.10
CA LYS A 34 -6.41 -7.76 10.28
C LYS A 34 -6.09 -6.26 10.41
N GLY A 35 -6.17 -5.50 9.33
CA GLY A 35 -5.92 -4.07 9.33
C GLY A 35 -7.06 -3.26 9.94
N TYR A 36 -6.72 -2.13 10.56
CA TYR A 36 -7.71 -1.16 11.04
C TYR A 36 -8.18 -0.28 9.88
N LYS A 37 -9.47 -0.37 9.51
CA LYS A 37 -10.05 0.47 8.44
C LYS A 37 -10.06 1.95 8.86
N LYS A 38 -9.37 2.81 8.12
CA LYS A 38 -9.31 4.26 8.36
C LYS A 38 -10.43 5.03 7.67
N ALA A 39 -10.65 4.75 6.37
CA ALA A 39 -11.57 5.52 5.54
C ALA A 39 -11.97 4.72 4.30
N THR A 40 -13.13 5.04 3.75
CA THR A 40 -13.62 4.52 2.47
C THR A 40 -14.24 5.65 1.65
N PHE A 41 -13.86 5.74 0.39
CA PHE A 41 -14.40 6.66 -0.61
C PHE A 41 -15.05 5.84 -1.73
N THR A 42 -16.30 6.14 -2.06
CA THR A 42 -17.02 5.50 -3.16
C THR A 42 -17.00 6.38 -4.40
N SER A 43 -17.43 5.84 -5.54
CA SER A 43 -17.51 6.54 -6.83
C SER A 43 -18.20 7.90 -6.73
N PHE A 44 -19.25 8.00 -5.91
CA PHE A 44 -19.97 9.25 -5.66
C PHE A 44 -19.06 10.35 -5.07
N THR A 45 -18.24 10.01 -4.07
CA THR A 45 -17.30 10.97 -3.47
C THR A 45 -16.06 11.19 -4.34
N LEU A 46 -15.59 10.14 -5.00
CA LEU A 46 -14.37 10.17 -5.80
C LEU A 46 -14.54 11.03 -7.06
N GLY A 47 -15.74 11.06 -7.67
CA GLY A 47 -16.01 11.83 -8.88
C GLY A 47 -15.05 11.49 -10.02
N SER A 48 -14.56 10.25 -10.07
CA SER A 48 -13.53 9.80 -11.01
C SER A 48 -14.14 8.90 -12.07
N SER A 49 -13.68 9.06 -13.32
CA SER A 49 -14.09 8.20 -14.43
C SER A 49 -13.62 6.75 -14.27
N TRP A 50 -12.51 6.53 -13.55
CA TRP A 50 -11.83 5.22 -13.46
C TRP A 50 -11.70 4.66 -12.05
N LEU A 51 -11.67 5.50 -10.99
CA LEU A 51 -11.68 5.03 -9.59
C LEU A 51 -13.13 4.79 -9.13
N SER A 52 -13.44 3.55 -8.76
CA SER A 52 -14.77 3.17 -8.27
C SER A 52 -14.87 3.18 -6.75
N LYS A 53 -13.83 2.71 -6.04
CA LYS A 53 -13.77 2.71 -4.58
C LYS A 53 -12.32 2.77 -4.11
N VAL A 54 -12.07 3.47 -3.02
CA VAL A 54 -10.76 3.53 -2.35
C VAL A 54 -10.98 3.32 -0.86
N THR A 55 -10.37 2.28 -0.29
CA THR A 55 -10.41 2.01 1.16
C THR A 55 -9.01 2.00 1.72
N ALA A 56 -8.78 2.75 2.79
CA ALA A 56 -7.51 2.75 3.50
C ALA A 56 -7.58 1.94 4.78
N TYR A 57 -6.50 1.21 5.06
CA TYR A 57 -6.27 0.43 6.26
C TYR A 57 -4.93 0.85 6.90
N THR A 58 -4.84 0.76 8.22
CA THR A 58 -3.57 0.82 8.94
C THR A 58 -3.25 -0.57 9.48
N TYR A 59 -2.04 -1.04 9.25
CA TYR A 59 -1.49 -2.22 9.91
C TYR A 59 -0.01 -1.99 10.15
N ASP A 60 0.49 -2.34 11.35
CA ASP A 60 1.91 -2.15 11.71
C ASP A 60 2.45 -0.74 11.37
N TYR A 61 1.69 0.30 11.77
CA TYR A 61 2.00 1.72 11.51
C TYR A 61 2.15 2.13 10.03
N LYS A 62 1.84 1.23 9.09
CA LYS A 62 1.85 1.47 7.64
C LYS A 62 0.43 1.68 7.13
N VAL A 63 0.29 2.53 6.11
CA VAL A 63 -0.98 2.70 5.40
C VAL A 63 -0.99 1.79 4.18
N TYR A 64 -2.10 1.08 4.04
CA TYR A 64 -2.42 0.24 2.89
C TYR A 64 -3.69 0.78 2.25
N VAL A 65 -3.73 0.82 0.93
CA VAL A 65 -4.90 1.25 0.18
C VAL A 65 -5.35 0.12 -0.73
N VAL A 66 -6.64 -0.21 -0.66
CA VAL A 66 -7.31 -1.07 -1.62
C VAL A 66 -8.12 -0.17 -2.53
N ALA A 67 -7.80 -0.17 -3.83
CA ALA A 67 -8.54 0.59 -4.82
C ALA A 67 -9.22 -0.33 -5.83
N ASP A 68 -10.53 -0.16 -6.01
CA ASP A 68 -11.30 -0.80 -7.07
C ASP A 68 -11.30 0.13 -8.28
N ILE A 69 -10.61 -0.30 -9.34
CA ILE A 69 -10.42 0.44 -10.58
C ILE A 69 -11.29 -0.19 -11.67
N LYS A 70 -12.02 0.63 -12.42
CA LYS A 70 -12.81 0.17 -13.57
C LYS A 70 -11.90 -0.31 -14.70
N GLU A 71 -12.31 -1.36 -15.41
CA GLU A 71 -11.56 -1.88 -16.57
C GLU A 71 -11.53 -0.89 -17.74
N SER A 72 -12.56 -0.04 -17.84
CA SER A 72 -12.65 1.09 -18.75
C SER A 72 -13.62 2.14 -18.18
N GLU A 73 -13.63 3.35 -18.75
CA GLU A 73 -14.50 4.45 -18.30
C GLU A 73 -16.00 4.06 -18.26
N TYR A 74 -16.42 3.24 -19.23
CA TYR A 74 -17.82 2.79 -19.38
C TYR A 74 -18.11 1.44 -18.71
N SER A 75 -17.11 0.78 -18.11
CA SER A 75 -17.29 -0.53 -17.51
C SER A 75 -17.90 -0.44 -16.11
N PHE A 76 -18.87 -1.31 -15.84
CA PHE A 76 -19.36 -1.58 -14.47
C PHE A 76 -18.49 -2.59 -13.73
N LYS A 77 -17.58 -3.28 -14.44
CA LYS A 77 -16.63 -4.22 -13.85
C LYS A 77 -15.44 -3.47 -13.28
N THR A 78 -15.01 -3.88 -12.10
CA THR A 78 -13.85 -3.32 -11.42
C THR A 78 -12.91 -4.43 -11.01
N LYS A 79 -11.62 -4.09 -10.94
CA LYS A 79 -10.58 -4.94 -10.40
C LYS A 79 -9.96 -4.25 -9.20
N SER A 80 -9.79 -4.99 -8.12
CA SER A 80 -9.17 -4.50 -6.89
C SER A 80 -7.65 -4.56 -7.00
N TYR A 81 -6.99 -3.51 -6.53
CA TYR A 81 -5.55 -3.40 -6.48
C TYR A 81 -5.14 -2.97 -5.07
N LEU A 82 -4.04 -3.55 -4.59
CA LEU A 82 -3.46 -3.21 -3.30
C LEU A 82 -2.25 -2.28 -3.51
N PHE A 83 -2.18 -1.25 -2.67
CA PHE A 83 -1.08 -0.29 -2.59
C PHE A 83 -0.53 -0.30 -1.16
N CYS A 84 0.78 -0.45 -1.04
CA CYS A 84 1.47 -0.83 0.19
C CYS A 84 2.41 0.27 0.70
N GLY A 85 2.55 0.38 2.02
CA GLY A 85 3.59 1.21 2.62
C GLY A 85 3.46 2.70 2.33
N ILE A 86 2.24 3.19 2.14
CA ILE A 86 1.98 4.58 1.80
C ILE A 86 2.33 5.46 3.00
N PRO A 87 3.18 6.49 2.85
CA PRO A 87 3.46 7.45 3.90
C PRO A 87 2.17 8.11 4.36
N ASN A 88 2.02 8.33 5.67
CA ASN A 88 0.82 8.96 6.19
C ASN A 88 0.61 10.36 5.58
N SER A 89 1.69 11.11 5.28
CA SER A 89 1.61 12.39 4.55
C SER A 89 0.93 12.26 3.19
N ASN A 90 1.33 11.26 2.39
CA ASN A 90 0.73 10.99 1.07
C ASN A 90 -0.75 10.61 1.20
N TRP A 91 -1.08 9.78 2.18
CA TRP A 91 -2.47 9.45 2.48
C TRP A 91 -3.30 10.69 2.85
N GLN A 92 -2.76 11.57 3.71
CA GLN A 92 -3.43 12.83 4.09
C GLN A 92 -3.62 13.75 2.88
N SER A 93 -2.61 13.87 2.01
CA SER A 93 -2.72 14.65 0.76
C SER A 93 -3.76 14.08 -0.20
N PHE A 94 -3.86 12.76 -0.32
CA PHE A 94 -4.94 12.12 -1.06
C PHE A 94 -6.32 12.40 -0.44
N GLN A 95 -6.45 12.23 0.87
CA GLN A 95 -7.72 12.33 1.58
C GLN A 95 -8.26 13.76 1.59
N TYR A 96 -7.45 14.73 2.02
CA TYR A 96 -7.92 16.08 2.32
C TYR A 96 -7.62 17.10 1.22
N GLY A 97 -6.65 16.82 0.34
CA GLY A 97 -6.20 17.81 -0.64
C GLY A 97 -5.51 19.00 0.05
N GLY A 98 -5.45 20.15 -0.62
CA GLY A 98 -4.86 21.37 -0.06
C GLY A 98 -4.38 22.36 -1.12
N TYR A 99 -3.79 23.47 -0.68
CA TYR A 99 -3.20 24.48 -1.56
C TYR A 99 -2.03 23.87 -2.36
N GLY A 100 -2.03 24.05 -3.68
CA GLY A 100 -1.02 23.46 -4.58
C GLY A 100 -1.15 21.94 -4.80
N ILE A 101 -2.23 21.32 -4.31
CA ILE A 101 -2.53 19.90 -4.51
C ILE A 101 -3.63 19.76 -5.58
N PRO A 102 -3.56 18.74 -6.48
CA PRO A 102 -4.62 18.52 -7.46
C PRO A 102 -6.00 18.41 -6.81
N THR A 103 -7.02 18.94 -7.49
CA THR A 103 -8.37 19.06 -6.92
C THR A 103 -9.13 17.73 -6.99
N SER A 104 -8.99 17.00 -8.10
CA SER A 104 -9.70 15.74 -8.29
C SER A 104 -9.08 14.60 -7.45
N TYR A 105 -9.89 13.64 -7.02
CA TYR A 105 -9.37 12.43 -6.37
C TYR A 105 -8.53 11.58 -7.33
N GLY A 106 -8.88 11.56 -8.62
CA GLY A 106 -8.13 10.82 -9.65
C GLY A 106 -6.67 11.30 -9.76
N GLU A 107 -6.47 12.62 -9.89
CA GLU A 107 -5.12 13.19 -9.94
C GLU A 107 -4.36 13.03 -8.63
N ARG A 108 -5.03 13.20 -7.48
CA ARG A 108 -4.42 12.96 -6.17
C ARG A 108 -4.01 11.49 -5.99
N PHE A 109 -4.83 10.56 -6.45
CA PHE A 109 -4.51 9.14 -6.42
C PHE A 109 -3.27 8.86 -7.26
N HIS A 110 -3.24 9.39 -8.49
CA HIS A 110 -2.09 9.26 -9.38
C HIS A 110 -0.82 9.89 -8.78
N LYS A 111 -0.94 11.02 -8.08
CA LYS A 111 0.24 11.70 -7.52
C LYS A 111 0.77 11.07 -6.23
N TYR A 112 -0.10 10.54 -5.37
CA TYR A 112 0.30 10.16 -4.01
C TYR A 112 0.19 8.67 -3.70
N ILE A 113 -0.54 7.89 -4.50
CA ILE A 113 -0.90 6.50 -4.20
C ILE A 113 -0.44 5.52 -5.29
N ILE A 114 -0.55 5.86 -6.58
CA ILE A 114 -0.38 4.89 -7.68
C ILE A 114 0.98 4.18 -7.68
N ASP A 115 2.05 4.89 -7.33
CA ASP A 115 3.41 4.38 -7.32
C ASP A 115 3.69 3.42 -6.17
N TYR A 116 2.78 3.34 -5.19
CA TYR A 116 2.86 2.42 -4.07
C TYR A 116 2.22 1.06 -4.37
N LYS A 117 1.95 0.75 -5.64
CA LYS A 117 1.38 -0.56 -6.01
C LYS A 117 2.26 -1.67 -5.44
N CYS A 118 1.66 -2.60 -4.70
CA CYS A 118 2.43 -3.66 -4.05
C CYS A 118 3.10 -4.54 -5.11
N ASP A 119 4.36 -4.89 -4.84
CA ASP A 119 5.08 -5.91 -5.60
C ASP A 119 4.67 -7.29 -5.05
N CYS A 120 3.68 -7.89 -5.68
CA CYS A 120 3.14 -9.19 -5.32
C CYS A 120 2.79 -9.97 -6.60
N ASN A 121 3.01 -11.29 -6.58
CA ASN A 121 2.83 -12.20 -7.72
C ASN A 121 1.75 -13.24 -7.44
#